data_AF-A0A2E3XXL0-F1
#
_entry.id   AF-A0A2E3XXL0-F1
#
_cell.length_a   1.000
_cell.length_b   1.000
_cell.length_c   1.000
_cell.angle_alpha   90.00
_cell.angle_beta   90.00
_cell.angle_gamma   90.00
#
_symmetry.space_group_name_H-M   'P 1'
#
loop_
_entity.id
_entity.type
_entity.pdbx_description
1 polymer ?
#
loop_
_entity_poly.entity_id
_entity_poly.type
_entity_poly.pdbx_seq_one_letter_code
_entity_poly.pdbx_strand_id
1 'polypeptide(L)'
;IVFDEMESFEHTKLKPLTIPLAVEKHTRKILAFEVGRIAAKGGSARLSRKKYGKRICQRRKALDSLFSQLKKVAHRHCCFSSDKSTHYPDPFRIHFREASHKRYKGREATVVGQGEMKKGGFDPLFCLNQTAAMIRDNIKRLARRTWCTTKRVDRLLDFLTIYAIYHNQIIDGIKKPRLFNPR
;
A
#
# COMPACT_ATOMS: atom_id res chain seq x y z
N ILE A 1 1.68 -9.56 10.55
CA ILE A 1 1.18 -8.59 9.54
C ILE A 1 2.36 -7.99 8.78
N VAL A 2 2.25 -7.83 7.47
CA VAL A 2 3.26 -7.15 6.66
C VAL A 2 2.66 -5.87 6.12
N PHE A 3 3.37 -4.74 6.22
CA PHE A 3 2.89 -3.45 5.72
C PHE A 3 3.98 -2.69 4.99
N ASP A 4 3.58 -1.91 3.99
CA ASP A 4 4.44 -1.05 3.16
C ASP A 4 3.56 -0.05 2.38
N GLU A 5 4.18 0.88 1.65
CA GLU A 5 3.49 1.88 0.83
C GLU A 5 3.66 1.60 -0.68
N MET A 6 2.55 1.63 -1.42
CA MET A 6 2.60 1.79 -2.88
C MET A 6 2.50 3.27 -3.24
N GLU A 7 3.29 3.73 -4.21
CA GLU A 7 3.12 5.08 -4.78
C GLU A 7 2.34 5.02 -6.11
N SER A 8 1.47 6.01 -6.32
CA SER A 8 0.70 6.26 -7.56
C SER A 8 0.55 7.77 -7.78
N PHE A 9 -0.38 8.23 -8.61
CA PHE A 9 -0.53 9.65 -8.94
C PHE A 9 -1.97 10.08 -9.31
N GLU A 10 -2.25 11.36 -9.07
CA GLU A 10 -3.53 12.03 -9.34
C GLU A 10 -3.39 12.88 -10.62
N HIS A 11 -4.01 12.49 -11.73
CA HIS A 11 -3.88 13.05 -13.10
C HIS A 11 -2.48 12.98 -13.72
N THR A 12 -1.42 13.30 -12.97
CA THR A 12 -0.05 13.43 -13.44
C THR A 12 0.93 13.00 -12.36
N LYS A 13 2.11 12.49 -12.75
CA LYS A 13 3.21 12.12 -11.84
C LYS A 13 3.68 13.27 -10.94
N LEU A 14 3.37 14.52 -11.30
CA LEU A 14 3.67 15.71 -10.47
C LEU A 14 2.74 15.84 -9.25
N LYS A 15 1.65 15.08 -9.17
CA LYS A 15 0.72 15.01 -8.04
C LYS A 15 0.71 13.60 -7.46
N PRO A 16 1.80 13.15 -6.82
CA PRO A 16 1.90 11.79 -6.34
C PRO A 16 0.93 11.51 -5.18
N LEU A 17 0.55 10.24 -5.09
CA LEU A 17 -0.27 9.65 -4.05
C LEU A 17 0.53 8.54 -3.38
N THR A 18 0.33 8.39 -2.08
CA THR A 18 0.81 7.25 -1.29
C THR A 18 -0.36 6.37 -0.92
N ILE A 19 -0.15 5.07 -0.95
CA ILE A 19 -1.15 4.04 -0.66
C ILE A 19 -0.51 3.06 0.33
N PRO A 20 -0.47 3.38 1.63
CA PRO A 20 -0.11 2.41 2.65
C PRO A 20 -1.06 1.21 2.60
N LEU A 21 -0.50 0.01 2.65
CA LEU A 21 -1.19 -1.27 2.55
C LEU A 21 -0.66 -2.21 3.63
N ALA A 22 -1.55 -2.95 4.27
CA ALA A 22 -1.21 -3.99 5.23
C ALA A 22 -1.91 -5.31 4.89
N VAL A 23 -1.14 -6.39 4.91
CA VAL A 23 -1.61 -7.75 4.58
C VAL A 23 -1.25 -8.76 5.65
N GLU A 24 -2.02 -9.84 5.73
CA GLU A 24 -1.65 -11.01 6.50
C GLU A 24 -0.54 -11.81 5.79
N LYS A 25 0.49 -12.22 6.54
CA LYS A 25 1.71 -12.82 5.98
C LYS A 25 1.46 -14.13 5.24
N HIS A 26 0.59 -14.99 5.78
CA HIS A 26 0.39 -16.34 5.26
C HIS A 26 -0.70 -16.40 4.18
N THR A 27 -1.82 -15.72 4.39
CA THR A 27 -2.98 -15.79 3.50
C THR A 27 -2.93 -14.73 2.39
N ARG A 28 -2.19 -13.63 2.57
CA ARG A 28 -2.22 -12.41 1.74
C ARG A 28 -3.55 -11.65 1.78
N LYS A 29 -4.39 -11.89 2.79
CA LYS A 29 -5.60 -11.08 3.02
C LYS A 29 -5.20 -9.63 3.24
N ILE A 30 -5.92 -8.73 2.59
CA ILE A 30 -5.78 -7.29 2.78
C ILE A 30 -6.52 -6.93 4.06
N LEU A 31 -5.79 -6.39 5.03
CA LEU A 31 -6.31 -6.07 6.36
C LEU A 31 -6.70 -4.60 6.48
N ALA A 32 -5.87 -3.73 5.92
CA ALA A 32 -6.10 -2.29 5.92
C ALA A 32 -5.35 -1.63 4.77
N PHE A 33 -5.87 -0.50 4.30
CA PHE A 33 -5.21 0.38 3.36
C PHE A 33 -5.75 1.80 3.53
N GLU A 34 -5.02 2.79 3.02
CA GLU A 34 -5.48 4.17 2.97
C GLU A 34 -4.88 4.85 1.74
N VAL A 35 -5.42 5.99 1.32
CA VAL A 35 -4.82 6.83 0.26
C VAL A 35 -4.53 8.23 0.79
N GLY A 36 -3.29 8.70 0.59
CA GLY A 36 -2.86 10.04 0.97
C GLY A 36 -2.21 10.79 -0.18
N ARG A 37 -2.41 12.11 -0.23
CA ARG A 37 -1.64 12.99 -1.12
C ARG A 37 -0.24 13.21 -0.58
N ILE A 38 0.78 13.13 -1.43
CA ILE A 38 2.16 13.46 -1.04
C ILE A 38 2.75 14.53 -1.95
N ALA A 39 3.83 15.16 -1.48
CA ALA A 39 4.60 16.09 -2.29
C ALA A 39 5.50 15.32 -3.26
N ALA A 40 5.69 15.86 -4.46
CA ALA A 40 6.68 15.34 -5.40
C ALA A 40 8.09 15.46 -4.82
N LYS A 41 8.91 14.43 -5.06
CA LYS A 41 10.30 14.32 -4.59
C LYS A 41 11.28 14.48 -5.76
N GLY A 42 12.54 14.74 -5.44
CA GLY A 42 13.62 14.82 -6.43
C GLY A 42 13.41 15.88 -7.51
N GLY A 43 13.84 15.59 -8.75
CA GLY A 43 13.78 16.52 -9.88
C GLY A 43 12.36 17.01 -10.24
N SER A 44 11.34 16.20 -9.97
CA SER A 44 9.94 16.54 -10.21
C SER A 44 9.37 17.54 -9.20
N ALA A 45 10.05 17.77 -8.06
CA ALA A 45 9.54 18.61 -6.99
C ALA A 45 9.46 20.09 -7.40
N ARG A 46 10.48 20.59 -8.11
CA ARG A 46 10.50 21.98 -8.64
C ARG A 46 9.38 22.20 -9.64
N LEU A 47 9.21 21.28 -10.59
CA LEU A 47 8.16 21.34 -11.61
C LEU A 47 6.76 21.25 -11.01
N SER A 48 6.56 20.36 -10.05
CA SER A 48 5.29 20.21 -9.32
C SER A 48 4.91 21.52 -8.62
N ARG A 49 5.84 22.13 -7.87
CA ARG A 49 5.62 23.41 -7.18
C ARG A 49 5.33 24.56 -8.16
N LYS A 50 6.08 24.64 -9.27
CA LYS A 50 5.88 25.68 -10.28
C LYS A 50 4.48 25.60 -10.92
N LYS A 51 3.99 24.39 -11.21
CA LYS A 51 2.73 24.19 -11.94
C LYS A 51 1.49 24.09 -11.03
N TYR A 52 1.62 23.51 -9.85
CA TYR A 52 0.49 23.16 -8.98
C TYR A 52 0.62 23.69 -7.55
N GLY A 53 1.66 24.47 -7.25
CA GLY A 53 1.91 24.98 -5.90
C GLY A 53 2.43 23.92 -4.92
N LYS A 54 2.60 24.33 -3.67
CA LYS A 54 3.06 23.44 -2.59
C LYS A 54 1.94 22.48 -2.19
N ARG A 55 2.22 21.18 -2.22
CA ARG A 55 1.28 20.13 -1.78
C ARG A 55 1.62 19.70 -0.35
N ILE A 56 0.61 19.62 0.51
CA ILE A 56 0.76 19.11 1.88
C ILE A 56 0.98 17.59 1.83
N CYS A 57 1.98 17.11 2.58
CA CYS A 57 2.26 15.68 2.70
C CYS A 57 1.32 15.04 3.72
N GLN A 58 0.41 14.19 3.25
CA GLN A 58 -0.56 13.45 4.06
C GLN A 58 -0.08 12.05 4.45
N ARG A 59 1.19 11.70 4.17
CA ARG A 59 1.75 10.36 4.44
C ARG A 59 1.55 9.93 5.90
N ARG A 60 1.90 10.79 6.85
CA ARG A 60 1.75 10.47 8.28
C ARG A 60 0.28 10.22 8.64
N LYS A 61 -0.63 11.09 8.18
CA LYS A 61 -2.07 10.91 8.35
C LYS A 61 -2.58 9.59 7.75
N ALA A 62 -2.10 9.21 6.57
CA ALA A 62 -2.49 7.96 5.92
C ALA A 62 -1.99 6.73 6.68
N LEU A 63 -0.75 6.77 7.19
CA LEU A 63 -0.20 5.74 8.06
C LEU A 63 -0.94 5.64 9.39
N ASP A 64 -1.30 6.78 10.00
CA ASP A 64 -2.08 6.80 11.23
C ASP A 64 -3.47 6.20 11.04
N SER A 65 -4.14 6.48 9.91
CA SER A 65 -5.40 5.83 9.54
C SER A 65 -5.22 4.32 9.36
N LEU A 66 -4.20 3.89 8.60
CA LEU A 66 -3.87 2.49 8.40
C LEU A 66 -3.70 1.75 9.74
N PHE A 67 -2.88 2.28 10.64
CA PHE A 67 -2.63 1.64 11.94
C PHE A 67 -3.86 1.67 12.85
N SER A 68 -4.69 2.73 12.78
CA SER A 68 -5.96 2.79 13.51
C SER A 68 -6.95 1.74 13.02
N GLN A 69 -7.00 1.47 11.71
CA GLN A 69 -7.79 0.36 11.16
C GLN A 69 -7.23 -0.99 11.62
N LEU A 70 -5.90 -1.17 11.58
CA LEU A 70 -5.26 -2.41 12.01
C LEU A 70 -5.47 -2.74 13.48
N LYS A 71 -5.59 -1.73 14.36
CA LYS A 71 -5.89 -1.96 15.79
C LYS A 71 -7.18 -2.75 16.02
N LYS A 72 -8.14 -2.67 15.10
CA LYS A 72 -9.43 -3.37 15.21
C LYS A 72 -9.31 -4.87 14.95
N VAL A 73 -8.25 -5.31 14.26
CA VAL A 73 -8.08 -6.70 13.79
C VAL A 73 -6.79 -7.35 14.29
N ALA A 74 -5.79 -6.55 14.65
CA ALA A 74 -4.48 -7.03 15.07
C ALA A 74 -4.43 -7.29 16.58
N HIS A 75 -3.87 -8.43 16.96
CA HIS A 75 -3.58 -8.74 18.36
C HIS A 75 -2.52 -7.79 18.95
N ARG A 76 -2.57 -7.52 20.26
CA ARG A 76 -1.66 -6.61 20.97
C ARG A 76 -0.17 -6.95 20.75
N HIS A 77 0.15 -8.24 20.77
CA HIS A 77 1.51 -8.77 20.56
C HIS A 77 1.77 -9.25 19.13
N CYS A 78 1.08 -8.71 18.13
CA CYS A 78 1.26 -9.14 16.75
C CYS A 78 2.70 -8.88 16.25
N CYS A 79 3.20 -9.76 15.38
CA CYS A 79 4.47 -9.58 14.69
C CYS A 79 4.28 -8.80 13.39
N PHE A 80 4.86 -7.61 13.31
CA PHE A 80 4.85 -6.76 12.12
C PHE A 80 6.14 -6.86 11.32
N SER A 81 6.04 -6.70 10.01
CA SER A 81 7.17 -6.64 9.10
C SER A 81 6.98 -5.53 8.08
N SER A 82 8.02 -4.72 7.85
CA SER A 82 8.02 -3.66 6.84
C SER A 82 9.39 -3.51 6.20
N ASP A 83 9.49 -2.60 5.23
CA ASP A 83 10.78 -2.10 4.77
C ASP A 83 11.47 -1.23 5.86
N LYS A 84 12.66 -0.71 5.53
CA LYS A 84 13.44 0.20 6.39
C LYS A 84 13.12 1.68 6.15
N SER A 85 11.91 2.03 5.70
CA SER A 85 11.48 3.42 5.55
C SER A 85 11.56 4.17 6.88
N THR A 86 12.07 5.40 6.81
CA THR A 86 12.19 6.30 7.96
C THR A 86 10.83 6.81 8.47
N HIS A 87 9.77 6.67 7.67
CA HIS A 87 8.43 7.15 8.01
C HIS A 87 7.63 6.22 8.91
N TYR A 88 8.04 4.96 9.06
CA TYR A 88 7.25 3.93 9.75
C TYR A 88 7.44 3.88 11.26
N PRO A 89 8.66 4.02 11.84
CA PRO A 89 8.89 3.77 13.26
C PRO A 89 8.04 4.64 14.20
N ASP A 90 7.94 5.95 13.93
CA ASP A 90 7.23 6.89 14.79
C ASP A 90 5.71 6.62 14.83
N PRO A 91 4.97 6.60 13.71
CA PRO A 91 3.55 6.29 13.76
C PRO A 91 3.31 4.85 14.24
N PHE A 92 4.16 3.90 13.89
CA PHE A 92 4.01 2.51 14.36
C PHE A 92 4.05 2.42 15.89
N ARG A 93 5.03 3.06 16.54
CA ARG A 93 5.19 3.02 18.00
C ARG A 93 4.06 3.69 18.76
N ILE A 94 3.44 4.73 18.20
CA ILE A 94 2.25 5.38 18.77
C ILE A 94 1.08 4.41 18.83
N HIS A 95 0.93 3.59 17.78
CA HIS A 95 -0.21 2.67 17.68
C HIS A 95 0.04 1.31 18.33
N PHE A 96 1.24 0.76 18.23
CA PHE A 96 1.57 -0.60 18.64
C PHE A 96 2.83 -0.63 19.52
N ARG A 97 2.67 -0.26 20.79
CA ARG A 97 3.78 -0.21 21.77
C ARG A 97 4.30 -1.60 22.16
N GLU A 98 3.41 -2.58 22.24
CA GLU A 98 3.68 -3.96 22.71
C GLU A 98 3.98 -4.95 21.57
N ALA A 99 3.86 -4.51 20.33
CA ALA A 99 4.02 -5.36 19.15
C ALA A 99 5.48 -5.41 18.69
N SER A 100 5.89 -6.53 18.10
CA SER A 100 7.23 -6.64 17.52
C SER A 100 7.26 -6.08 16.09
N HIS A 101 8.31 -5.36 15.72
CA HIS A 101 8.47 -4.78 14.38
C HIS A 101 9.80 -5.16 13.74
N LYS A 102 9.75 -6.07 12.76
CA LYS A 102 10.93 -6.49 11.96
C LYS A 102 11.04 -5.61 10.71
N ARG A 103 12.20 -4.98 10.51
CA ARG A 103 12.44 -4.07 9.37
C ARG A 103 13.49 -4.63 8.43
N TYR A 104 13.14 -4.78 7.16
CA TYR A 104 13.99 -5.38 6.14
C TYR A 104 14.52 -4.32 5.17
N LYS A 105 15.82 -4.40 4.83
CA LYS A 105 16.41 -3.50 3.83
C LYS A 105 15.89 -3.91 2.45
N GLY A 106 15.48 -2.93 1.65
CA GLY A 106 15.16 -3.16 0.24
C GLY A 106 16.36 -3.79 -0.48
N ARG A 107 16.09 -4.74 -1.37
CA ARG A 107 17.11 -5.37 -2.22
C ARG A 107 16.97 -4.85 -3.64
N GLU A 108 18.10 -4.75 -4.33
CA GLU A 108 18.12 -4.38 -5.74
C GLU A 108 17.41 -5.43 -6.59
N ALA A 109 16.76 -4.96 -7.66
CA ALA A 109 16.31 -5.82 -8.73
C ALA A 109 17.52 -6.39 -9.48
N THR A 110 17.41 -7.63 -9.94
CA THR A 110 18.38 -8.28 -10.82
C THR A 110 17.84 -8.26 -12.23
N VAL A 111 18.66 -7.85 -13.20
CA VAL A 111 18.32 -7.96 -14.63
C VAL A 111 18.59 -9.39 -15.09
N VAL A 112 17.72 -10.33 -14.68
CA VAL A 112 17.68 -11.70 -15.22
C VAL A 112 16.21 -12.05 -15.53
N GLY A 113 15.95 -12.62 -16.71
CA GLY A 113 14.59 -12.99 -17.15
C GLY A 113 13.61 -11.80 -17.19
N GLN A 114 12.44 -11.93 -16.53
CA GLN A 114 11.38 -10.91 -16.46
C GLN A 114 11.75 -9.62 -15.67
N GLY A 115 13.02 -9.41 -15.32
CA GLY A 115 13.56 -8.11 -14.89
C GLY A 115 13.13 -7.59 -13.52
N GLU A 116 12.28 -8.31 -12.77
CA GLU A 116 11.76 -7.86 -11.46
C GLU A 116 12.25 -8.69 -10.26
N MET A 117 13.06 -9.73 -10.49
CA MET A 117 13.48 -10.62 -9.40
C MET A 117 14.56 -9.96 -8.53
N LYS A 118 14.30 -9.83 -7.23
CA LYS A 118 15.26 -9.25 -6.28
C LYS A 118 16.48 -10.15 -6.12
N LYS A 119 17.68 -9.56 -6.02
CA LYS A 119 18.91 -10.28 -5.69
C LYS A 119 18.76 -10.99 -4.33
N GLY A 120 19.36 -12.17 -4.17
CA GLY A 120 19.55 -12.81 -2.84
C GLY A 120 18.40 -13.67 -2.32
N GLY A 121 17.66 -14.35 -3.19
CA GLY A 121 16.68 -15.38 -2.80
C GLY A 121 15.35 -14.83 -2.29
N PHE A 122 14.69 -15.55 -1.39
CA PHE A 122 13.34 -15.25 -0.93
C PHE A 122 13.23 -13.84 -0.30
N ASP A 123 12.20 -13.09 -0.70
CA ASP A 123 11.89 -11.76 -0.16
C ASP A 123 10.98 -11.89 1.06
N PRO A 124 11.41 -11.44 2.27
CA PRO A 124 10.57 -11.49 3.47
C PRO A 124 9.27 -10.68 3.35
N LEU A 125 9.21 -9.72 2.42
CA LEU A 125 8.02 -8.90 2.12
C LEU A 125 7.25 -9.39 0.88
N PHE A 126 7.58 -10.59 0.36
CA PHE A 126 6.99 -11.13 -0.87
C PHE A 126 5.46 -11.11 -0.87
N CYS A 127 4.83 -11.52 0.24
CA CYS A 127 3.37 -11.55 0.36
C CYS A 127 2.72 -10.18 0.06
N LEU A 128 3.30 -9.10 0.57
CA LEU A 128 2.82 -7.74 0.31
C LEU A 128 3.15 -7.29 -1.10
N ASN A 129 4.37 -7.51 -1.56
CA ASN A 129 4.82 -7.10 -2.89
C ASN A 129 3.99 -7.78 -3.99
N GLN A 130 3.66 -9.06 -3.80
CA GLN A 130 2.78 -9.81 -4.68
C GLN A 130 1.36 -9.25 -4.68
N THR A 131 0.78 -8.97 -3.51
CA THR A 131 -0.55 -8.35 -3.43
C THR A 131 -0.56 -6.97 -4.08
N ALA A 132 0.49 -6.17 -3.90
CA ALA A 132 0.67 -4.88 -4.56
C ALA A 132 0.76 -5.02 -6.10
N ALA A 133 1.41 -6.06 -6.61
CA ALA A 133 1.45 -6.36 -8.04
C ALA A 133 0.05 -6.74 -8.56
N MET A 134 -0.67 -7.61 -7.84
CA MET A 134 -2.04 -7.99 -8.19
C MET A 134 -3.00 -6.79 -8.20
N ILE A 135 -2.90 -5.90 -7.22
CA ILE A 135 -3.68 -4.64 -7.20
C ILE A 135 -3.41 -3.82 -8.47
N ARG A 136 -2.14 -3.66 -8.87
CA ARG A 136 -1.78 -2.87 -10.05
C ARG A 136 -2.27 -3.49 -11.37
N ASP A 137 -2.31 -4.80 -11.45
CA ASP A 137 -2.78 -5.51 -12.65
C ASP A 137 -4.31 -5.41 -12.83
N ASN A 138 -5.03 -5.57 -11.72
CA ASN A 138 -6.50 -5.57 -11.69
C ASN A 138 -7.10 -4.15 -11.71
N ILE A 139 -6.43 -3.18 -11.09
CA ILE A 139 -6.89 -1.79 -11.06
C ILE A 139 -6.13 -1.00 -12.13
N LYS A 140 -6.73 -0.82 -13.31
CA LYS A 140 -6.08 -0.17 -14.47
C LYS A 140 -5.52 1.23 -14.23
N ARG A 141 -6.01 1.95 -13.20
CA ARG A 141 -5.47 3.26 -12.79
C ARG A 141 -4.18 3.20 -11.96
N LEU A 142 -3.84 2.01 -11.45
CA LEU A 142 -2.63 1.75 -10.67
C LEU A 142 -1.55 1.06 -11.50
N ALA A 143 -1.88 0.62 -12.72
CA ALA A 143 -0.91 0.12 -13.68
C ALA A 143 0.18 1.16 -13.96
N ARG A 144 1.45 0.72 -14.05
CA ARG A 144 2.61 1.64 -14.17
C ARG A 144 2.63 2.43 -15.48
N ARG A 145 2.10 1.85 -16.56
CA ARG A 145 1.97 2.46 -17.89
C ARG A 145 0.50 2.42 -18.28
N THR A 146 -0.21 3.53 -18.09
CA THR A 146 -1.65 3.61 -18.30
C THR A 146 -2.07 5.04 -18.63
N TRP A 147 -3.14 5.16 -19.42
CA TRP A 147 -3.85 6.43 -19.66
C TRP A 147 -4.98 6.65 -18.63
N CYS A 148 -5.41 5.57 -17.97
CA CYS A 148 -6.41 5.63 -16.90
C CYS A 148 -5.75 6.23 -15.66
N THR A 149 -5.94 7.52 -15.42
CA THR A 149 -5.34 8.20 -14.25
C THR A 149 -6.38 8.45 -13.18
N THR A 150 -5.97 8.38 -11.91
CA THR A 150 -6.84 8.76 -10.79
C THR A 150 -7.18 10.25 -10.91
N LYS A 151 -8.46 10.58 -11.08
CA LYS A 151 -8.95 11.97 -11.14
C LYS A 151 -9.39 12.49 -9.77
N ARG A 152 -9.79 11.56 -8.90
CA ARG A 152 -10.36 11.83 -7.57
C ARG A 152 -9.80 10.81 -6.59
N VAL A 153 -9.21 11.30 -5.50
CA VAL A 153 -8.53 10.46 -4.49
C VAL A 153 -9.53 9.60 -3.73
N ASP A 154 -10.70 10.15 -3.40
CA ASP A 154 -11.80 9.41 -2.77
C ASP A 154 -12.26 8.24 -3.64
N ARG A 155 -12.37 8.46 -4.96
CA ARG A 155 -12.71 7.39 -5.91
C ARG A 155 -11.61 6.35 -6.06
N LEU A 156 -10.35 6.65 -5.75
CA LEU A 156 -9.31 5.61 -5.72
C LEU A 156 -9.47 4.72 -4.50
N LEU A 157 -9.82 5.30 -3.34
CA LEU A 157 -10.13 4.55 -2.14
C LEU A 157 -11.31 3.60 -2.37
N ASP A 158 -12.41 4.07 -2.98
CA ASP A 158 -13.56 3.21 -3.33
C ASP A 158 -13.16 1.98 -4.15
N PHE A 159 -12.30 2.18 -5.17
CA PHE A 159 -11.83 1.09 -6.03
C PHE A 159 -10.94 0.09 -5.27
N LEU A 160 -10.09 0.58 -4.38
CA LEU A 160 -9.27 -0.27 -3.51
C LEU A 160 -10.14 -1.08 -2.55
N THR A 161 -11.21 -0.49 -2.02
CA THR A 161 -12.19 -1.18 -1.15
C THR A 161 -12.89 -2.32 -1.88
N ILE A 162 -13.42 -2.06 -3.07
CA ILE A 162 -14.06 -3.11 -3.89
C ILE A 162 -13.06 -4.24 -4.16
N TYR A 163 -11.83 -3.90 -4.56
CA TYR A 163 -10.80 -4.88 -4.83
C TYR A 163 -10.43 -5.69 -3.58
N ALA A 164 -10.27 -5.05 -2.43
CA ALA A 164 -9.90 -5.72 -1.19
C ALA A 164 -10.95 -6.74 -0.74
N ILE A 165 -12.24 -6.39 -0.86
CA ILE A 165 -13.34 -7.32 -0.58
C ILE A 165 -13.28 -8.51 -1.53
N TYR A 166 -13.18 -8.26 -2.84
CA TYR A 166 -13.09 -9.31 -3.85
C TYR A 166 -11.89 -10.24 -3.65
N HIS A 167 -10.70 -9.67 -3.43
CA HIS A 167 -9.46 -10.41 -3.20
C HIS A 167 -9.55 -11.28 -1.94
N ASN A 168 -10.09 -10.74 -0.85
CA ASN A 168 -10.28 -11.50 0.38
C ASN A 168 -11.32 -12.62 0.22
N GLN A 169 -12.41 -12.39 -0.51
CA GLN A 169 -13.41 -13.42 -0.82
C GLN A 169 -12.81 -14.58 -1.62
N ILE A 170 -11.95 -14.28 -2.60
CA ILE A 170 -11.25 -15.32 -3.36
C ILE A 170 -10.33 -16.14 -2.45
N ILE A 171 -9.57 -15.49 -1.55
CA ILE A 171 -8.71 -16.19 -0.59
C ILE A 171 -9.54 -17.09 0.33
N ASP A 172 -10.74 -16.66 0.70
CA ASP A 172 -11.68 -17.45 1.51
C ASP A 172 -12.40 -18.56 0.73
N GLY A 173 -12.12 -18.73 -0.58
CA GLY A 173 -12.76 -19.72 -1.43
C GLY A 173 -14.23 -19.42 -1.76
N ILE A 174 -14.68 -18.19 -1.53
CA ILE A 174 -16.06 -17.77 -1.72
C ILE A 174 -16.26 -17.41 -3.19
N LYS A 175 -17.04 -18.23 -3.92
CA LYS A 175 -17.29 -18.04 -5.37
C LYS A 175 -18.32 -16.98 -5.72
N LYS A 176 -19.24 -16.65 -4.80
CA LYS A 176 -20.28 -15.63 -5.01
C LYS A 176 -20.03 -14.45 -4.07
N PRO A 177 -20.11 -13.20 -4.53
CA PRO A 177 -19.96 -12.07 -3.63
C PRO A 177 -20.98 -12.21 -2.51
N ARG A 178 -20.53 -12.02 -1.26
CA ARG A 178 -21.45 -11.82 -0.13
C ARG A 178 -22.14 -10.47 -0.33
N LEU A 179 -23.08 -10.42 -1.27
CA LEU A 179 -24.12 -9.39 -1.28
C LEU A 179 -24.80 -9.55 0.08
N PHE A 180 -24.76 -8.49 0.89
CA PHE A 180 -25.38 -8.44 2.20
C PHE A 180 -26.64 -9.29 2.24
N ASN A 181 -26.59 -10.41 2.96
CA ASN A 181 -27.81 -11.07 3.40
C ASN A 181 -27.89 -10.74 4.89
N PRO A 182 -28.54 -9.62 5.26
CA PRO A 182 -28.89 -9.37 6.65
C PRO A 182 -29.95 -10.41 7.00
N ARG A 183 -29.50 -11.52 7.60
CA ARG A 183 -30.35 -12.38 8.42
C ARG A 183 -29.87 -12.24 9.84
#